data_AF-A0A955JFW6-F1
#
_entry.id   AF-A0A955JFW6-F1
#
_cell.length_a   1.000
_cell.length_b   1.000
_cell.length_c   1.000
_cell.angle_alpha   90.00
_cell.angle_beta   90.00
_cell.angle_gamma   90.00
#
_symmetry.space_group_name_H-M   'P 1'
#
loop_
_entity.id
_entity.type
_entity.pdbx_description
1 polymer ?
#
loop_
_entity_poly.entity_id
_entity_poly.type
_entity_poly.pdbx_seq_one_letter_code
_entity_poly.pdbx_strand_id
1 'polypeptide(L)'
;MSDELGPRTEVSATERTAAAWQAPLTWVVSGFLAFEIVSGLLVWLLPFSLTMQFVVLGHTVVGVAMVLPWIIYQAKHWLAVSRQKFSHHKVTGYAAFASLVVCLVSGGVLTWQAAFGLRISYGWDTVHVASGLAVLAMIGVHLVTIVVRDSKRKGLGVAILRRAQRRFAMGSLIVTLVLAALNGLWQWSYEHPKLDWELPPDYSMSYGDNPFAPSLAGTPGNVPIHPRRFSGSKSCGQAGCHQEIYDEWLPSAHRYASTDVAFQSVQHVMAENEGPDSTRYCAGCHDPVALFSGSKNIYDDDLSSPGAEEGVSCIACHRITETDVKGNASYTMAPPDFYAYELDESQSGQWISNFLIR
;
A
#
# COMPACT_ATOMS: atom_id res chain seq x y z
N MET A 1 15.38 67.04 20.81
CA MET A 1 14.06 66.58 20.31
C MET A 1 14.13 65.07 20.22
N SER A 2 13.80 64.43 21.34
CA SER A 2 13.80 62.98 21.51
C SER A 2 12.54 62.42 20.87
N ASP A 3 12.69 61.75 19.72
CA ASP A 3 11.60 60.98 19.12
C ASP A 3 11.34 59.73 19.97
N GLU A 4 10.34 59.84 20.85
CA GLU A 4 9.66 58.71 21.45
C GLU A 4 8.90 57.95 20.35
N LEU A 5 9.56 56.97 19.73
CA LEU A 5 8.88 55.89 19.01
C LEU A 5 8.14 54.99 20.03
N GLY A 6 6.94 55.43 20.39
CA GLY A 6 6.10 54.78 21.41
C GLY A 6 5.57 53.37 21.04
N PRO A 7 5.02 52.65 22.02
CA PRO A 7 4.62 51.22 21.98
C PRO A 7 3.58 50.80 20.92
N ARG A 8 2.99 51.72 20.15
CA ARG A 8 1.96 51.41 19.13
C ARG A 8 2.51 50.66 17.92
N THR A 9 3.78 50.86 17.55
CA THR A 9 4.39 50.23 16.35
C THR A 9 4.70 48.75 16.58
N GLU A 10 5.21 48.39 17.75
CA GLU A 10 5.52 47.00 18.13
C GLU A 10 4.28 46.12 18.32
N VAL A 11 3.20 46.67 18.87
CA VAL A 11 1.91 45.96 19.01
C VAL A 11 1.36 45.62 17.61
N SER A 12 1.39 46.56 16.67
CA SER A 12 0.93 46.32 15.29
C SER A 12 1.72 45.23 14.56
N ALA A 13 3.04 45.14 14.79
CA ALA A 13 3.89 44.12 14.17
C ALA A 13 3.65 42.73 14.80
N THR A 14 3.38 42.70 16.10
CA THR A 14 3.03 41.49 16.84
C THR A 14 1.67 40.94 16.42
N GLU A 15 0.68 41.81 16.24
CA GLU A 15 -0.65 41.47 15.74
C GLU A 15 -0.60 40.89 14.31
N ARG A 16 0.18 41.50 13.40
CA ARG A 16 0.40 40.95 12.05
C ARG A 16 1.02 39.55 12.09
N THR A 17 2.02 39.36 12.96
CA THR A 17 2.67 38.05 13.13
C THR A 17 1.68 37.02 13.70
N ALA A 18 0.89 37.40 14.70
CA ALA A 18 -0.14 36.56 15.29
C ALA A 18 -1.24 36.19 14.30
N ALA A 19 -1.64 37.12 13.42
CA ALA A 19 -2.59 36.87 12.35
C ALA A 19 -2.05 35.85 11.33
N ALA A 20 -0.75 35.91 10.99
CA ALA A 20 -0.14 34.93 10.09
C ALA A 20 -0.12 33.50 10.67
N TRP A 21 0.16 33.36 11.98
CA TRP A 21 0.05 32.08 12.70
C TRP A 21 -1.39 31.54 12.70
N GLN A 22 -2.38 32.42 12.80
CA GLN A 22 -3.80 32.04 12.84
C GLN A 22 -4.46 31.92 11.46
N ALA A 23 -3.72 32.19 10.39
CA ALA A 23 -4.29 32.20 9.05
C ALA A 23 -4.73 30.77 8.65
N PRO A 24 -5.95 30.60 8.10
CA PRO A 24 -6.47 29.27 7.81
C PRO A 24 -5.70 28.47 6.76
N LEU A 25 -4.88 29.12 5.94
CA LEU A 25 -4.02 28.43 4.99
C LEU A 25 -2.78 27.82 5.68
N THR A 26 -2.26 28.49 6.71
CA THR A 26 -1.04 28.10 7.42
C THR A 26 -1.22 26.78 8.16
N TRP A 27 -2.27 26.67 8.98
CA TRP A 27 -2.57 25.44 9.74
C TRP A 27 -3.03 24.26 8.84
N VAL A 28 -3.59 24.51 7.65
CA VAL A 28 -4.04 23.47 6.70
C VAL A 28 -2.81 22.88 6.02
N VAL A 29 -1.96 23.73 5.44
CA VAL A 29 -0.71 23.25 4.80
C VAL A 29 0.21 22.56 5.80
N SER A 30 0.29 23.07 7.04
CA SER A 30 1.06 22.40 8.10
C SER A 30 0.44 21.08 8.56
N GLY A 31 -0.89 20.98 8.59
CA GLY A 31 -1.58 19.72 8.91
C GLY A 31 -1.41 18.65 7.84
N PHE A 32 -1.52 19.01 6.55
CA PHE A 32 -1.20 18.13 5.43
C PHE A 32 0.24 17.64 5.50
N LEU A 33 1.19 18.57 5.64
CA LEU A 33 2.61 18.24 5.76
C LEU A 33 2.90 17.33 6.97
N ALA A 34 2.27 17.57 8.12
CA ALA A 34 2.42 16.70 9.28
C ALA A 34 1.85 15.30 9.04
N PHE A 35 0.72 15.19 8.31
CA PHE A 35 0.20 13.90 7.86
C PHE A 35 1.21 13.20 6.94
N GLU A 36 1.72 13.88 5.91
CA GLU A 36 2.71 13.33 4.96
C GLU A 36 3.99 12.83 5.65
N ILE A 37 4.50 13.59 6.63
CA ILE A 37 5.68 13.19 7.41
C ILE A 37 5.38 11.92 8.22
N VAL A 38 4.23 11.86 8.90
CA VAL A 38 3.88 10.70 9.73
C VAL A 38 3.60 9.48 8.86
N SER A 39 2.79 9.61 7.81
CA SER A 39 2.48 8.51 6.90
C SER A 39 3.73 8.02 6.17
N GLY A 40 4.61 8.92 5.71
CA GLY A 40 5.88 8.55 5.08
C GLY A 40 6.82 7.79 6.02
N LEU A 41 6.91 8.21 7.30
CA LEU A 41 7.69 7.48 8.31
C LEU A 41 7.10 6.10 8.62
N LEU A 42 5.77 5.97 8.67
CA LEU A 42 5.11 4.68 8.89
C LEU A 42 5.40 3.71 7.74
N VAL A 43 5.28 4.18 6.49
CA VAL A 43 5.60 3.39 5.29
C VAL A 43 7.07 2.94 5.27
N TRP A 44 7.99 3.81 5.71
CA TRP A 44 9.41 3.49 5.71
C TRP A 44 9.83 2.53 6.85
N LEU A 45 9.19 2.60 8.02
CA LEU A 45 9.64 1.89 9.22
C LEU A 45 8.84 0.62 9.55
N LEU A 46 7.60 0.49 9.10
CA LEU A 46 6.73 -0.62 9.44
C LEU A 46 6.70 -1.70 8.35
N PRO A 47 6.49 -2.98 8.71
CA PRO A 47 6.37 -4.04 7.72
C PRO A 47 5.13 -3.85 6.84
N PHE A 48 5.23 -4.33 5.60
CA PHE A 48 4.11 -4.34 4.68
C PHE A 48 2.94 -5.14 5.26
N SER A 49 1.76 -4.52 5.25
CA SER A 49 0.51 -5.07 5.78
C SER A 49 -0.65 -4.36 5.09
N LEU A 50 -1.87 -4.86 5.23
CA LEU A 50 -3.04 -4.19 4.66
C LEU A 50 -3.16 -2.74 5.13
N THR A 51 -2.92 -2.48 6.43
CA THR A 51 -2.91 -1.12 6.97
C THR A 51 -1.88 -0.25 6.25
N MET A 52 -0.66 -0.75 6.02
CA MET A 52 0.36 0.02 5.30
C MET A 52 -0.01 0.29 3.84
N GLN A 53 -0.75 -0.61 3.17
CA GLN A 53 -1.27 -0.35 1.82
C GLN A 53 -2.21 0.86 1.82
N PHE A 54 -3.14 0.95 2.78
CA PHE A 54 -4.00 2.13 2.91
C PHE A 54 -3.23 3.39 3.30
N VAL A 55 -2.19 3.28 4.13
CA VAL A 55 -1.31 4.43 4.46
C VAL A 55 -0.58 4.93 3.21
N VAL A 56 -0.07 4.05 2.34
CA VAL A 56 0.55 4.42 1.05
C VAL A 56 -0.45 5.13 0.13
N LEU A 57 -1.68 4.60 0.01
CA LEU A 57 -2.74 5.26 -0.78
C LEU A 57 -3.08 6.64 -0.21
N GLY A 58 -3.22 6.73 1.12
CA GLY A 58 -3.49 7.99 1.82
C GLY A 58 -2.37 9.02 1.64
N HIS A 59 -1.12 8.61 1.82
CA HIS A 59 0.07 9.43 1.57
C HIS A 59 0.10 9.97 0.14
N THR A 60 -0.18 9.12 -0.85
CA THR A 60 -0.19 9.54 -2.25
C THR A 60 -1.32 10.54 -2.54
N VAL A 61 -2.55 10.24 -2.11
CA VAL A 61 -3.72 11.10 -2.38
C VAL A 61 -3.58 12.45 -1.69
N VAL A 62 -3.20 12.46 -0.40
CA VAL A 62 -3.03 13.69 0.37
C VAL A 62 -1.81 14.47 -0.13
N GLY A 63 -0.72 13.81 -0.50
CA GLY A 63 0.48 14.42 -1.08
C GLY A 63 0.17 15.17 -2.38
N VAL A 64 -0.59 14.55 -3.29
CA VAL A 64 -1.08 15.20 -4.52
C VAL A 64 -2.01 16.37 -4.18
N ALA A 65 -2.96 16.18 -3.27
CA ALA A 65 -3.89 17.22 -2.86
C ALA A 65 -3.20 18.40 -2.15
N MET A 66 -2.06 18.18 -1.49
CA MET A 66 -1.28 19.19 -0.79
C MET A 66 -0.61 20.20 -1.74
N VAL A 67 -0.27 19.79 -2.97
CA VAL A 67 0.56 20.59 -3.89
C VAL A 67 -0.02 21.98 -4.12
N LEU A 68 -1.30 22.08 -4.47
CA LEU A 68 -1.95 23.36 -4.76
C LEU A 68 -2.02 24.30 -3.54
N PRO A 69 -2.58 23.92 -2.37
CA PRO A 69 -2.60 24.80 -1.21
C PRO A 69 -1.19 25.15 -0.73
N TRP A 70 -0.22 24.24 -0.87
CA TRP A 70 1.18 24.53 -0.57
C TRP A 70 1.77 25.60 -1.51
N ILE A 71 1.55 25.52 -2.82
CA ILE A 71 2.00 26.56 -3.78
C ILE A 71 1.42 27.93 -3.40
N ILE A 72 0.12 27.99 -3.10
CA ILE A 72 -0.57 29.23 -2.72
C ILE A 72 0.02 29.78 -1.41
N TYR A 73 0.24 28.92 -0.42
CA TYR A 73 0.88 29.29 0.84
C TYR A 73 2.28 29.84 0.60
N GLN A 74 3.06 29.14 -0.21
CA GLN A 74 4.47 29.46 -0.43
C GLN A 74 4.63 30.78 -1.20
N ALA A 75 3.75 31.07 -2.17
CA ALA A 75 3.70 32.36 -2.86
C ALA A 75 3.37 33.50 -1.89
N LYS A 76 2.33 33.34 -1.05
CA LYS A 76 1.96 34.35 -0.04
C LYS A 76 3.07 34.57 0.99
N HIS A 77 3.68 33.48 1.47
CA HIS A 77 4.78 33.52 2.41
C HIS A 77 6.00 34.23 1.80
N TRP A 78 6.36 33.86 0.57
CA TRP A 78 7.47 34.47 -0.18
C TRP A 78 7.28 35.98 -0.34
N LEU A 79 6.10 36.42 -0.78
CA LEU A 79 5.80 37.86 -0.93
C LEU A 79 5.93 38.60 0.41
N ALA A 80 5.45 38.01 1.51
CA ALA A 80 5.51 38.61 2.85
C ALA A 80 6.94 38.73 3.41
N VAL A 81 7.85 37.82 3.04
CA VAL A 81 9.22 37.77 3.59
C VAL A 81 10.30 38.24 2.61
N SER A 82 10.00 38.38 1.32
CA SER A 82 10.95 38.76 0.26
C SER A 82 11.68 40.07 0.58
N ARG A 83 10.93 41.08 1.04
CA ARG A 83 11.44 42.42 1.40
C ARG A 83 12.12 42.50 2.77
N GLN A 84 12.11 41.42 3.55
CA GLN A 84 12.77 41.40 4.86
C GLN A 84 14.29 41.21 4.70
N LYS A 85 15.06 41.82 5.61
CA LYS A 85 16.54 41.69 5.64
C LYS A 85 16.95 40.22 5.71
N PHE A 86 18.08 39.90 5.09
CA PHE A 86 18.67 38.57 5.14
C PHE A 86 18.98 38.19 6.60
N SER A 87 18.61 36.97 7.00
CA SER A 87 18.80 36.47 8.36
C SER A 87 18.90 34.95 8.34
N HIS A 88 19.45 34.36 9.40
CA HIS A 88 19.51 32.91 9.56
C HIS A 88 18.12 32.25 9.50
N HIS A 89 17.05 32.93 9.94
CA HIS A 89 15.67 32.43 9.79
C HIS A 89 15.21 32.35 8.33
N LYS A 90 15.66 33.27 7.46
CA LYS A 90 15.39 33.18 6.01
C LYS A 90 16.18 32.04 5.38
N VAL A 91 17.41 31.81 5.82
CA VAL A 91 18.24 30.68 5.35
C VAL A 91 17.59 29.34 5.67
N THR A 92 17.13 29.14 6.91
CA THR A 92 16.42 27.91 7.28
C THR A 92 15.11 27.75 6.49
N GLY A 93 14.42 28.86 6.19
CA GLY A 93 13.24 28.85 5.34
C GLY A 93 13.54 28.47 3.88
N TYR A 94 14.62 28.97 3.29
CA TYR A 94 15.04 28.58 1.95
C TYR A 94 15.46 27.12 1.86
N ALA A 95 16.18 26.62 2.87
CA ALA A 95 16.57 25.22 2.93
C ALA A 95 15.35 24.29 3.11
N ALA A 96 14.37 24.67 3.95
CA ALA A 96 13.10 23.93 4.07
C ALA A 96 12.26 23.96 2.79
N PHE A 97 12.22 25.10 2.09
CA PHE A 97 11.55 25.20 0.79
C PHE A 97 12.22 24.31 -0.26
N ALA A 98 13.55 24.36 -0.36
CA ALA A 98 14.31 23.55 -1.31
C ALA A 98 14.14 22.05 -1.05
N SER A 99 14.21 21.60 0.21
CA SER A 99 14.01 20.18 0.54
C SER A 99 12.59 19.72 0.21
N LEU A 100 11.57 20.55 0.47
CA LEU A 100 10.18 20.21 0.16
C LEU A 100 9.91 20.20 -1.35
N VAL A 101 10.53 21.11 -2.13
CA VAL A 101 10.46 21.04 -3.61
C VAL A 101 11.04 19.72 -4.11
N VAL A 102 12.22 19.32 -3.63
CA VAL A 102 12.82 18.04 -4.02
C VAL A 102 11.91 16.87 -3.64
N CYS A 103 11.33 16.89 -2.43
CA CYS A 103 10.43 15.85 -1.94
C CYS A 103 9.13 15.76 -2.75
N LEU A 104 8.54 16.89 -3.13
CA LEU A 104 7.33 16.93 -3.96
C LEU A 104 7.61 16.45 -5.39
N VAL A 105 8.75 16.84 -5.97
CA VAL A 105 9.14 16.39 -7.31
C VAL A 105 9.42 14.89 -7.32
N SER A 106 10.23 14.39 -6.37
CA SER A 106 10.51 12.96 -6.27
C SER A 106 9.25 12.15 -5.98
N GLY A 107 8.37 12.64 -5.10
CA GLY A 107 7.08 12.01 -4.81
C GLY A 107 6.19 11.95 -6.05
N GLY A 108 6.09 13.05 -6.80
CA GLY A 108 5.34 13.08 -8.06
C GLY A 108 5.89 12.10 -9.12
N VAL A 109 7.23 11.95 -9.20
CA VAL A 109 7.85 10.93 -10.07
C VAL A 109 7.48 9.52 -9.63
N LEU A 110 7.51 9.23 -8.32
CA LEU A 110 7.12 7.92 -7.79
C LEU A 110 5.63 7.64 -8.00
N THR A 111 4.76 8.61 -7.73
CA THR A 111 3.31 8.49 -8.01
C THR A 111 3.04 8.20 -9.48
N TRP A 112 3.75 8.89 -10.39
CA TRP A 112 3.63 8.61 -11.82
C TRP A 112 4.12 7.20 -12.19
N GLN A 113 5.24 6.76 -11.63
CA GLN A 113 5.79 5.41 -11.85
C GLN A 113 4.87 4.32 -11.31
N ALA A 114 4.26 4.50 -10.14
CA ALA A 114 3.29 3.57 -9.58
C ALA A 114 1.99 3.55 -10.41
N ALA A 115 1.51 4.71 -10.87
CA ALA A 115 0.27 4.79 -11.65
C ALA A 115 0.40 4.21 -13.07
N PHE A 116 1.54 4.42 -13.74
CA PHE A 116 1.68 4.16 -15.19
C PHE A 116 2.92 3.36 -15.59
N GLY A 117 3.90 3.22 -14.69
CA GLY A 117 5.13 2.47 -14.96
C GLY A 117 4.99 0.97 -14.70
N LEU A 118 6.10 0.24 -14.82
CA LEU A 118 6.17 -1.19 -14.47
C LEU A 118 6.63 -1.43 -13.03
N ARG A 119 7.36 -0.46 -12.47
CA ARG A 119 7.89 -0.48 -11.10
C ARG A 119 8.35 0.91 -10.72
N ILE A 120 8.43 1.19 -9.43
CA ILE A 120 9.13 2.38 -8.94
C ILE A 120 10.66 2.25 -9.09
N SER A 121 11.33 3.38 -9.31
CA SER A 121 12.79 3.43 -9.36
C SER A 121 13.36 3.55 -7.95
N TYR A 122 14.21 2.58 -7.56
CA TYR A 122 14.92 2.62 -6.28
C TYR A 122 15.73 3.92 -6.07
N GLY A 123 16.27 4.50 -7.15
CA GLY A 123 16.97 5.78 -7.06
C GLY A 123 16.05 6.95 -6.70
N TRP A 124 14.86 7.02 -7.31
CA TRP A 124 13.88 8.06 -6.99
C TRP A 124 13.26 7.83 -5.61
N ASP A 125 13.05 6.58 -5.21
CA ASP A 125 12.61 6.19 -3.87
C ASP A 125 13.60 6.67 -2.81
N THR A 126 14.89 6.37 -3.00
CA THR A 126 15.96 6.85 -2.11
C THR A 126 15.99 8.38 -2.02
N VAL A 127 15.87 9.08 -3.16
CA VAL A 127 15.80 10.56 -3.18
C VAL A 127 14.58 11.06 -2.41
N HIS A 128 13.43 10.42 -2.58
CA HIS A 128 12.20 10.78 -1.89
C HIS A 128 12.33 10.61 -0.37
N VAL A 129 12.76 9.44 0.10
CA VAL A 129 13.01 9.18 1.53
C VAL A 129 14.02 10.16 2.12
N ALA A 130 15.17 10.35 1.46
CA ALA A 130 16.20 11.26 1.94
C ALA A 130 15.72 12.72 2.01
N SER A 131 14.99 13.18 0.98
CA SER A 131 14.41 14.52 0.97
C SER A 131 13.28 14.68 1.99
N GLY A 132 12.48 13.66 2.25
CA GLY A 132 11.46 13.65 3.31
C GLY A 132 12.06 13.79 4.71
N LEU A 133 13.15 13.07 5.01
CA LEU A 133 13.91 13.25 6.25
C LEU A 133 14.51 14.66 6.37
N ALA A 134 15.01 15.21 5.25
CA ALA A 134 15.49 16.59 5.20
C ALA A 134 14.36 17.61 5.42
N VAL A 135 13.15 17.38 4.89
CA VAL A 135 11.96 18.21 5.15
C VAL A 135 11.62 18.21 6.63
N LEU A 136 11.54 17.04 7.27
CA LEU A 136 11.29 16.92 8.71
C LEU A 136 12.31 17.73 9.53
N ALA A 137 13.60 17.55 9.26
CA ALA A 137 14.66 18.27 9.97
C ALA A 137 14.60 19.78 9.72
N MET A 138 14.52 20.21 8.46
CA MET A 138 14.60 21.62 8.08
C MET A 138 13.38 22.42 8.52
N ILE A 139 12.17 21.85 8.44
CA ILE A 139 10.96 22.51 8.91
C ILE A 139 10.94 22.56 10.43
N GLY A 140 11.39 21.51 11.12
CA GLY A 140 11.59 21.53 12.57
C GLY A 140 12.50 22.67 13.00
N VAL A 141 13.70 22.78 12.40
CA VAL A 141 14.64 23.88 12.67
C VAL A 141 14.02 25.24 12.32
N HIS A 142 13.34 25.37 11.17
CA HIS A 142 12.72 26.63 10.77
C HIS A 142 11.67 27.10 11.79
N LEU A 143 10.74 26.23 12.19
CA LEU A 143 9.69 26.56 13.16
C LEU A 143 10.26 26.83 14.55
N VAL A 144 11.18 25.99 15.06
CA VAL A 144 11.79 26.17 16.39
C VAL A 144 12.52 27.51 16.47
N THR A 145 13.31 27.87 15.45
CA THR A 145 14.04 29.15 15.48
C THR A 145 13.09 30.36 15.49
N ILE A 146 11.94 30.27 14.80
CA ILE A 146 10.91 31.33 14.82
C ILE A 146 10.23 31.38 16.19
N VAL A 147 9.85 30.24 16.77
CA VAL A 147 9.20 30.18 18.09
C VAL A 147 10.12 30.70 19.19
N VAL A 148 11.41 30.33 19.18
CA VAL A 148 12.43 30.81 20.12
C VAL A 148 12.67 32.31 19.95
N ARG A 149 12.69 32.83 18.72
CA ARG A 149 12.77 34.27 18.47
C ARG A 149 11.56 34.99 19.05
N ASP A 150 10.36 34.48 18.80
CA ASP A 150 9.11 35.10 19.26
C ASP A 150 8.97 35.02 20.79
N SER A 151 9.53 34.00 21.45
CA SER A 151 9.54 33.88 22.92
C SER A 151 10.47 34.88 23.61
N LYS A 152 11.44 35.47 22.89
CA LYS A 152 12.35 36.50 23.42
C LYS A 152 11.73 37.91 23.46
N ARG A 153 10.52 38.10 22.92
CA ARG A 153 9.77 39.37 23.07
C ARG A 153 9.39 39.59 24.55
N LYS A 154 8.96 40.80 24.92
CA LYS A 154 8.55 41.13 26.30
C LYS A 154 7.08 41.57 26.36
N GLY A 155 6.48 41.49 27.56
CA GLY A 155 5.14 42.01 27.84
C GLY A 155 4.00 41.30 27.11
N LEU A 156 2.92 42.04 26.82
CA LEU A 156 1.68 41.53 26.24
C LEU A 156 1.88 40.82 24.89
N GLY A 157 2.91 41.20 24.13
CA GLY A 157 3.19 40.63 22.81
C GLY A 157 3.52 39.13 22.85
N VAL A 158 4.19 38.64 23.90
CA VAL A 158 4.50 37.21 24.05
C VAL A 158 3.24 36.40 24.28
N ALA A 159 2.31 36.91 25.09
CA ALA A 159 1.05 36.23 25.39
C ALA A 159 0.18 36.08 24.13
N ILE A 160 0.11 37.14 23.31
CA ILE A 160 -0.61 37.13 22.02
C ILE A 160 -0.01 36.09 21.07
N LEU A 161 1.32 36.07 20.93
CA LEU A 161 2.01 35.12 20.02
C LEU A 161 1.89 33.68 20.49
N ARG A 162 2.04 33.40 21.79
CA ARG A 162 1.86 32.04 22.33
C ARG A 162 0.44 31.54 22.10
N ARG A 163 -0.58 32.39 22.26
CA ARG A 163 -1.97 32.02 21.97
C ARG A 163 -2.15 31.72 20.47
N ALA A 164 -1.56 32.54 19.59
CA ALA A 164 -1.59 32.32 18.15
C ALA A 164 -0.90 31.01 17.74
N GLN A 165 0.30 30.73 18.27
CA GLN A 165 1.06 29.51 18.03
C GLN A 165 0.33 28.25 18.54
N ARG A 166 -0.35 28.33 19.69
CA ARG A 166 -1.20 27.23 20.18
C ARG A 166 -2.37 26.95 19.24
N ARG A 167 -3.03 28.00 18.73
CA ARG A 167 -4.11 27.83 17.73
C ARG A 167 -3.60 27.21 16.44
N PHE A 168 -2.44 27.65 15.96
CA PHE A 168 -1.75 27.04 14.82
C PHE A 168 -1.49 25.55 15.06
N ALA A 169 -0.88 25.19 16.18
CA ALA A 169 -0.54 23.80 16.50
C ALA A 169 -1.80 22.94 16.62
N MET A 170 -2.83 23.42 17.31
CA MET A 170 -4.10 22.71 17.46
C MET A 170 -4.82 22.55 16.11
N GLY A 171 -4.85 23.58 15.27
CA GLY A 171 -5.43 23.48 13.94
C GLY A 171 -4.70 22.50 13.03
N SER A 172 -3.37 22.55 13.03
CA SER A 172 -2.55 21.62 12.25
C SER A 172 -2.80 20.18 12.72
N LEU A 173 -2.81 19.95 14.04
CA LEU A 173 -3.14 18.65 14.63
C LEU A 173 -4.54 18.16 14.25
N ILE A 174 -5.55 19.03 14.31
CA ILE A 174 -6.93 18.67 13.92
C ILE A 174 -6.96 18.24 12.46
N VAL A 175 -6.34 19.01 11.55
CA VAL A 175 -6.26 18.65 10.13
C VAL A 175 -5.56 17.30 9.94
N THR A 176 -4.41 17.08 10.59
CA THR A 176 -3.68 15.80 10.53
C THR A 176 -4.53 14.63 11.04
N LEU A 177 -5.23 14.79 12.16
CA LEU A 177 -6.09 13.75 12.74
C LEU A 177 -7.31 13.47 11.86
N VAL A 178 -7.89 14.50 11.23
CA VAL A 178 -8.98 14.32 10.27
C VAL A 178 -8.51 13.52 9.06
N LEU A 179 -7.34 13.84 8.49
CA LEU A 179 -6.77 13.09 7.36
C LEU A 179 -6.48 11.62 7.74
N ALA A 180 -5.90 11.39 8.92
CA ALA A 180 -5.68 10.05 9.45
C ALA A 180 -6.99 9.28 9.68
N ALA A 181 -8.02 9.94 10.23
CA ALA A 181 -9.33 9.34 10.42
C ALA A 181 -10.00 9.01 9.09
N LEU A 182 -9.91 9.87 8.08
CA LEU A 182 -10.43 9.60 6.74
C LEU A 182 -9.72 8.40 6.08
N ASN A 183 -8.40 8.28 6.24
CA ASN A 183 -7.65 7.13 5.75
C ASN A 183 -8.04 5.84 6.48
N GLY A 184 -8.19 5.90 7.81
CA GLY A 184 -8.70 4.78 8.61
C GLY A 184 -10.14 4.40 8.26
N LEU A 185 -11.01 5.36 7.95
CA LEU A 185 -12.38 5.12 7.47
C LEU A 185 -12.38 4.46 6.09
N TRP A 186 -11.46 4.84 5.20
CA TRP A 186 -11.29 4.19 3.91
C TRP A 186 -10.89 2.72 4.10
N GLN A 187 -9.88 2.44 4.93
CA GLN A 187 -9.54 1.06 5.29
C GLN A 187 -10.70 0.32 5.94
N TRP A 188 -11.45 0.96 6.84
CA TRP A 188 -12.58 0.32 7.52
C TRP A 188 -13.74 0.01 6.56
N SER A 189 -13.95 0.84 5.55
CA SER A 189 -14.95 0.61 4.50
C SER A 189 -14.55 -0.47 3.50
N TYR A 190 -13.28 -0.90 3.51
CA TYR A 190 -12.81 -1.95 2.62
C TYR A 190 -13.30 -3.30 3.12
N GLU A 191 -14.12 -3.96 2.29
CA GLU A 191 -14.58 -5.30 2.56
C GLU A 191 -13.48 -6.30 2.21
N HIS A 192 -12.95 -6.96 3.24
CA HIS A 192 -11.99 -8.04 3.05
C HIS A 192 -12.66 -9.19 2.29
N PRO A 193 -12.02 -9.73 1.24
CA PRO A 193 -12.48 -10.95 0.61
C PRO A 193 -12.60 -12.07 1.64
N LYS A 194 -13.78 -12.67 1.77
CA LYS A 194 -13.99 -13.84 2.62
C LYS A 194 -13.35 -15.04 1.93
N LEU A 195 -12.19 -15.43 2.42
CA LEU A 195 -11.39 -16.52 1.88
C LEU A 195 -11.23 -17.66 2.90
N ASP A 196 -12.06 -17.65 3.95
CA ASP A 196 -12.25 -18.83 4.79
C ASP A 196 -12.86 -19.92 3.92
N TRP A 197 -12.30 -21.13 4.02
CA TRP A 197 -12.68 -22.22 3.16
C TRP A 197 -12.70 -23.52 3.95
N GLU A 198 -13.81 -24.22 3.83
CA GLU A 198 -13.99 -25.55 4.38
C GLU A 198 -14.13 -26.52 3.21
N LEU A 199 -13.75 -27.78 3.45
CA LEU A 199 -13.98 -28.82 2.46
C LEU A 199 -15.49 -28.95 2.19
N PRO A 200 -15.88 -29.32 0.96
CA PRO A 200 -17.28 -29.61 0.64
C PRO A 200 -17.91 -30.60 1.64
N PRO A 201 -19.20 -30.48 1.99
CA PRO A 201 -19.84 -31.38 2.99
C PRO A 201 -19.81 -32.86 2.61
N ASP A 202 -19.72 -33.16 1.32
CA ASP A 202 -19.62 -34.49 0.73
C ASP A 202 -18.18 -34.94 0.50
N TYR A 203 -17.19 -34.19 0.97
CA TYR A 203 -15.78 -34.51 0.80
C TYR A 203 -15.40 -35.79 1.56
N SER A 204 -14.84 -36.75 0.83
CA SER A 204 -14.42 -38.05 1.37
C SER A 204 -13.01 -38.00 1.99
N MET A 205 -12.84 -38.60 3.17
CA MET A 205 -11.55 -38.76 3.88
C MET A 205 -11.07 -40.23 3.83
N SER A 206 -11.20 -40.87 2.67
CA SER A 206 -10.94 -42.31 2.47
C SER A 206 -9.49 -42.73 2.71
N TYR A 207 -8.53 -41.81 2.65
CA TYR A 207 -7.09 -42.06 2.84
C TYR A 207 -6.54 -41.56 4.19
N GLY A 208 -7.40 -41.41 5.21
CA GLY A 208 -7.03 -41.00 6.56
C GLY A 208 -7.21 -39.51 6.80
N ASP A 209 -6.44 -38.96 7.74
CA ASP A 209 -6.66 -37.58 8.24
C ASP A 209 -6.14 -36.48 7.30
N ASN A 210 -5.32 -36.81 6.31
CA ASN A 210 -4.86 -35.85 5.31
C ASN A 210 -5.89 -35.74 4.18
N PRO A 211 -6.58 -34.58 4.01
CA PRO A 211 -7.58 -34.42 2.96
C PRO A 211 -6.98 -34.62 1.55
N PHE A 212 -5.71 -34.26 1.36
CA PHE A 212 -5.07 -34.31 0.04
C PHE A 212 -4.55 -35.71 -0.33
N ALA A 213 -4.60 -36.67 0.58
CA ALA A 213 -4.15 -38.04 0.32
C ALA A 213 -4.99 -38.69 -0.82
N PRO A 214 -4.39 -39.58 -1.63
CA PRO A 214 -3.06 -40.19 -1.49
C PRO A 214 -1.91 -39.37 -2.08
N SER A 215 -2.14 -38.13 -2.54
CA SER A 215 -1.06 -37.21 -2.86
C SER A 215 -0.26 -36.87 -1.60
N LEU A 216 1.06 -36.68 -1.76
CA LEU A 216 1.90 -36.15 -0.69
C LEU A 216 1.98 -34.61 -0.71
N ALA A 217 1.20 -33.98 -1.59
CA ALA A 217 1.08 -32.53 -1.64
C ALA A 217 0.31 -32.05 -0.41
N GLY A 218 0.78 -30.97 0.20
CA GLY A 218 0.25 -30.49 1.47
C GLY A 218 0.23 -28.98 1.57
N THR A 219 -0.42 -28.54 2.63
CA THR A 219 -0.42 -27.16 3.10
C THR A 219 0.06 -27.15 4.55
N PRO A 220 0.51 -26.00 5.09
CA PRO A 220 0.81 -25.90 6.51
C PRO A 220 -0.38 -26.37 7.35
N GLY A 221 -0.22 -27.50 8.06
CA GLY A 221 -1.28 -28.10 8.88
C GLY A 221 -2.37 -28.87 8.12
N ASN A 222 -2.19 -29.17 6.83
CA ASN A 222 -3.16 -29.85 5.97
C ASN A 222 -4.55 -29.17 5.92
N VAL A 223 -4.55 -27.84 6.00
CA VAL A 223 -5.77 -27.02 5.93
C VAL A 223 -6.14 -26.78 4.46
N PRO A 224 -7.41 -26.98 4.07
CA PRO A 224 -7.87 -26.68 2.71
C PRO A 224 -7.78 -25.18 2.44
N ILE A 225 -7.70 -24.80 1.17
CA ILE A 225 -7.48 -23.41 0.78
C ILE A 225 -8.49 -22.99 -0.26
N HIS A 226 -9.05 -21.79 -0.06
CA HIS A 226 -9.99 -21.19 -1.00
C HIS A 226 -9.40 -21.18 -2.43
N PRO A 227 -10.09 -21.70 -3.46
CA PRO A 227 -9.55 -21.84 -4.82
C PRO A 227 -8.96 -20.54 -5.38
N ARG A 228 -9.67 -19.41 -5.17
CA ARG A 228 -9.20 -18.07 -5.57
C ARG A 228 -7.85 -17.63 -4.98
N ARG A 229 -7.34 -18.24 -3.90
CA ARG A 229 -5.99 -17.97 -3.35
C ARG A 229 -4.85 -18.56 -4.19
N PHE A 230 -5.17 -19.52 -5.06
CA PHE A 230 -4.19 -20.21 -5.89
C PHE A 230 -4.55 -20.25 -7.37
N SER A 231 -5.70 -19.73 -7.75
CA SER A 231 -6.03 -19.41 -9.13
C SER A 231 -5.76 -17.93 -9.41
N GLY A 232 -6.16 -17.45 -10.59
CA GLY A 232 -6.01 -16.06 -10.98
C GLY A 232 -4.66 -15.77 -11.62
N SER A 233 -4.03 -16.73 -12.30
CA SER A 233 -2.72 -16.56 -12.97
C SER A 233 -2.67 -15.35 -13.91
N LYS A 234 -3.83 -14.91 -14.42
CA LYS A 234 -3.99 -13.66 -15.18
C LYS A 234 -3.49 -12.43 -14.43
N SER A 235 -3.64 -12.36 -13.10
CA SER A 235 -3.17 -11.22 -12.30
C SER A 235 -1.65 -11.05 -12.37
N CYS A 236 -0.88 -12.13 -12.56
CA CYS A 236 0.57 -12.05 -12.74
C CYS A 236 0.97 -11.30 -14.02
N GLY A 237 0.17 -11.42 -15.09
CA GLY A 237 0.33 -10.66 -16.33
C GLY A 237 -0.17 -9.22 -16.23
N GLN A 238 -1.02 -8.90 -15.26
CA GLN A 238 -1.54 -7.55 -15.05
C GLN A 238 -0.43 -6.59 -14.58
N ALA A 239 -0.73 -5.29 -14.63
CA ALA A 239 0.22 -4.20 -14.39
C ALA A 239 1.46 -4.14 -15.31
N GLY A 240 1.64 -5.11 -16.21
CA GLY A 240 2.75 -5.22 -17.16
C GLY A 240 3.97 -6.01 -16.64
N CYS A 241 3.88 -6.66 -15.48
CA CYS A 241 5.05 -7.27 -14.82
C CYS A 241 5.44 -8.66 -15.37
N HIS A 242 4.47 -9.52 -15.74
CA HIS A 242 4.74 -10.84 -16.34
C HIS A 242 3.86 -11.16 -17.56
N GLN A 243 3.50 -10.15 -18.35
CA GLN A 243 2.57 -10.32 -19.47
C GLN A 243 3.04 -11.41 -20.47
N GLU A 244 4.30 -11.36 -20.90
CA GLU A 244 4.86 -12.33 -21.85
C GLU A 244 4.81 -13.76 -21.29
N ILE A 245 5.20 -13.95 -20.02
CA ILE A 245 5.20 -15.26 -19.36
C ILE A 245 3.77 -15.79 -19.20
N TYR A 246 2.81 -14.92 -18.86
CA TYR A 246 1.40 -15.30 -18.80
C TYR A 246 0.87 -15.73 -20.17
N ASP A 247 1.23 -15.00 -21.23
CA ASP A 247 0.82 -15.31 -22.60
C ASP A 247 1.45 -16.61 -23.11
N GLU A 248 2.65 -16.96 -22.64
CA GLU A 248 3.29 -18.27 -22.89
C GLU A 248 2.65 -19.40 -22.08
N TRP A 249 2.25 -19.14 -20.83
CA TRP A 249 1.57 -20.11 -19.99
C TRP A 249 0.17 -20.44 -20.51
N LEU A 250 -0.55 -19.46 -21.07
CA LEU A 250 -1.94 -19.58 -21.52
C LEU A 250 -2.17 -20.72 -22.57
N PRO A 251 -1.30 -20.97 -23.55
CA PRO A 251 -1.39 -22.14 -24.43
C PRO A 251 -0.58 -23.36 -23.95
N SER A 252 0.05 -23.31 -22.77
CA SER A 252 1.03 -24.32 -22.35
C SER A 252 0.41 -25.60 -21.78
N ALA A 253 1.20 -26.67 -21.78
CA ALA A 253 0.84 -27.92 -21.11
C ALA A 253 0.61 -27.76 -19.60
N HIS A 254 1.19 -26.75 -18.94
CA HIS A 254 0.95 -26.49 -17.52
C HIS A 254 -0.48 -26.01 -17.26
N ARG A 255 -0.96 -25.04 -18.05
CA ARG A 255 -2.35 -24.58 -17.93
C ARG A 255 -3.35 -25.70 -18.23
N TYR A 256 -3.07 -26.48 -19.27
CA TYR A 256 -3.93 -27.58 -19.69
C TYR A 256 -3.65 -28.90 -18.93
N ALA A 257 -2.83 -28.89 -17.88
CA ALA A 257 -2.39 -30.11 -17.20
C ALA A 257 -3.55 -30.93 -16.62
N SER A 258 -4.63 -30.26 -16.19
CA SER A 258 -5.84 -30.90 -15.69
C SER A 258 -6.83 -31.26 -16.79
N THR A 259 -6.84 -30.57 -17.93
CA THR A 259 -7.89 -30.66 -18.96
C THR A 259 -7.45 -31.37 -20.24
N ASP A 260 -6.19 -31.82 -20.30
CA ASP A 260 -5.70 -32.64 -21.40
C ASP A 260 -6.51 -33.95 -21.55
N VAL A 261 -6.85 -34.30 -22.79
CA VAL A 261 -7.75 -35.44 -23.09
C VAL A 261 -7.12 -36.77 -22.72
N ALA A 262 -5.81 -36.93 -22.92
CA ALA A 262 -5.13 -38.18 -22.56
C ALA A 262 -5.05 -38.31 -21.03
N PHE A 263 -4.75 -37.23 -20.33
CA PHE A 263 -4.79 -37.19 -18.88
C PHE A 263 -6.17 -37.52 -18.29
N GLN A 264 -7.22 -36.90 -18.81
CA GLN A 264 -8.60 -37.17 -18.40
C GLN A 264 -8.98 -38.64 -18.61
N SER A 265 -8.56 -39.25 -19.71
CA SER A 265 -8.78 -40.68 -19.97
C SER A 265 -8.09 -41.58 -18.94
N VAL A 266 -6.84 -41.27 -18.59
CA VAL A 266 -6.10 -42.01 -17.55
C VAL A 266 -6.75 -41.84 -16.17
N GLN A 267 -7.20 -40.63 -15.84
CA GLN A 267 -7.92 -40.39 -14.58
C GLN A 267 -9.23 -41.17 -14.49
N HIS A 268 -10.00 -41.27 -15.58
CA HIS A 268 -11.23 -42.06 -15.61
C HIS A 268 -10.96 -43.54 -15.34
N VAL A 269 -9.95 -44.13 -16.00
CA VAL A 269 -9.55 -45.52 -15.74
C VAL A 269 -9.12 -45.72 -14.28
N MET A 270 -8.38 -44.76 -13.71
CA MET A 270 -7.99 -44.82 -12.30
C MET A 270 -9.22 -44.74 -11.37
N ALA A 271 -10.16 -43.84 -11.66
CA ALA A 271 -11.39 -43.70 -10.90
C ALA A 271 -12.29 -44.94 -10.98
N GLU A 272 -12.38 -45.60 -12.13
CA GLU A 272 -13.15 -46.83 -12.32
C GLU A 272 -12.57 -48.00 -11.54
N ASN A 273 -11.25 -48.13 -11.46
CA ASN A 273 -10.58 -49.26 -10.82
C ASN A 273 -10.38 -49.07 -9.30
N GLU A 274 -10.01 -47.86 -8.88
CA GLU A 274 -9.56 -47.56 -7.50
C GLU A 274 -10.50 -46.60 -6.76
N GLY A 275 -11.57 -46.15 -7.42
CA GLY A 275 -12.52 -45.16 -6.90
C GLY A 275 -12.09 -43.71 -7.18
N PRO A 276 -13.04 -42.75 -7.16
CA PRO A 276 -12.79 -41.36 -7.59
C PRO A 276 -11.77 -40.62 -6.72
N ASP A 277 -11.71 -40.89 -5.41
CA ASP A 277 -10.76 -40.25 -4.50
C ASP A 277 -9.29 -40.55 -4.84
N SER A 278 -9.03 -41.69 -5.48
CA SER A 278 -7.69 -42.09 -5.91
C SER A 278 -7.07 -41.07 -6.90
N THR A 279 -7.90 -40.35 -7.66
CA THR A 279 -7.46 -39.33 -8.63
C THR A 279 -6.77 -38.14 -7.98
N ARG A 280 -6.92 -37.93 -6.66
CA ARG A 280 -6.17 -36.93 -5.89
C ARG A 280 -4.66 -37.18 -5.97
N TYR A 281 -4.23 -38.44 -6.15
CA TYR A 281 -2.84 -38.80 -6.43
C TYR A 281 -2.29 -37.96 -7.59
N CYS A 282 -2.99 -37.93 -8.72
CA CYS A 282 -2.59 -37.19 -9.91
C CYS A 282 -2.76 -35.67 -9.75
N ALA A 283 -3.79 -35.25 -8.99
CA ALA A 283 -4.12 -33.84 -8.80
C ALA A 283 -2.99 -33.05 -8.12
N GLY A 284 -2.13 -33.71 -7.34
CA GLY A 284 -0.94 -33.08 -6.76
C GLY A 284 0.02 -32.46 -7.78
N CYS A 285 0.07 -32.95 -9.01
CA CYS A 285 0.93 -32.37 -10.05
C CYS A 285 0.13 -31.69 -11.16
N HIS A 286 -1.07 -32.17 -11.46
CA HIS A 286 -1.83 -31.75 -12.64
C HIS A 286 -2.98 -30.79 -12.34
N ASP A 287 -3.49 -30.80 -11.11
CA ASP A 287 -4.65 -30.00 -10.71
C ASP A 287 -4.53 -29.52 -9.25
N PRO A 288 -3.49 -28.72 -8.91
CA PRO A 288 -3.26 -28.30 -7.54
C PRO A 288 -4.40 -27.45 -6.98
N VAL A 289 -5.03 -26.61 -7.81
CA VAL A 289 -6.15 -25.76 -7.38
C VAL A 289 -7.30 -26.62 -6.86
N ALA A 290 -7.72 -27.64 -7.60
CA ALA A 290 -8.80 -28.52 -7.17
C ALA A 290 -8.40 -29.45 -6.01
N LEU A 291 -7.13 -29.87 -5.94
CA LEU A 291 -6.65 -30.67 -4.81
C LEU A 291 -6.77 -29.89 -3.49
N PHE A 292 -6.20 -28.67 -3.45
CA PHE A 292 -6.09 -27.92 -2.20
C PHE A 292 -7.40 -27.29 -1.74
N SER A 293 -8.33 -27.01 -2.66
CA SER A 293 -9.69 -26.60 -2.31
C SER A 293 -10.58 -27.79 -1.93
N GLY A 294 -10.16 -29.01 -2.21
CA GLY A 294 -11.03 -30.18 -2.11
C GLY A 294 -12.14 -30.21 -3.16
N SER A 295 -12.09 -29.36 -4.19
CA SER A 295 -13.06 -29.37 -5.29
C SER A 295 -12.72 -30.40 -6.37
N LYS A 296 -11.71 -31.27 -6.16
CA LYS A 296 -11.34 -32.29 -7.12
C LYS A 296 -12.47 -33.29 -7.29
N ASN A 297 -13.16 -33.20 -8.42
CA ASN A 297 -14.22 -34.11 -8.85
C ASN A 297 -13.95 -34.53 -10.29
N ILE A 298 -13.86 -35.84 -10.54
CA ILE A 298 -13.64 -36.38 -11.90
C ILE A 298 -14.93 -36.33 -12.75
N TYR A 299 -16.09 -36.23 -12.10
CA TYR A 299 -17.40 -36.18 -12.76
C TYR A 299 -17.94 -34.75 -12.94
N ASP A 300 -17.10 -33.74 -12.69
CA ASP A 300 -17.43 -32.34 -12.94
C ASP A 300 -16.88 -31.89 -14.30
N ASP A 301 -17.61 -32.23 -15.36
CA ASP A 301 -17.26 -31.85 -16.74
C ASP A 301 -17.36 -30.33 -16.98
N ASP A 302 -18.08 -29.60 -16.12
CA ASP A 302 -18.33 -28.16 -16.27
C ASP A 302 -17.22 -27.30 -15.67
N LEU A 303 -16.20 -27.90 -15.01
CA LEU A 303 -15.13 -27.19 -14.31
C LEU A 303 -15.71 -26.12 -13.35
N SER A 304 -16.73 -26.51 -12.58
CA SER A 304 -17.59 -25.58 -11.86
C SER A 304 -16.89 -24.83 -10.70
N SER A 305 -15.72 -25.30 -10.27
CA SER A 305 -14.93 -24.68 -9.20
C SER A 305 -14.07 -23.52 -9.74
N PRO A 306 -13.96 -22.39 -9.01
CA PRO A 306 -13.11 -21.29 -9.43
C PRO A 306 -11.65 -21.71 -9.66
N GLY A 307 -11.12 -21.49 -10.86
CA GLY A 307 -9.74 -21.80 -11.20
C GLY A 307 -9.49 -23.24 -11.65
N ALA A 308 -10.54 -24.06 -11.81
CA ALA A 308 -10.44 -25.42 -12.34
C ALA A 308 -9.86 -25.47 -13.76
N GLU A 309 -9.97 -24.38 -14.51
CA GLU A 309 -9.43 -24.19 -15.85
C GLU A 309 -7.94 -23.80 -15.90
N GLU A 310 -7.30 -23.58 -14.75
CA GLU A 310 -5.91 -23.14 -14.68
C GLU A 310 -4.89 -24.29 -14.62
N GLY A 311 -5.32 -25.55 -14.40
CA GLY A 311 -4.42 -26.68 -14.25
C GLY A 311 -3.31 -26.38 -13.22
N VAL A 312 -2.06 -26.32 -13.67
CA VAL A 312 -0.95 -25.79 -12.87
C VAL A 312 -0.86 -24.27 -13.03
N SER A 313 -1.46 -23.55 -12.09
CA SER A 313 -1.42 -22.08 -12.03
C SER A 313 -0.02 -21.54 -11.73
N CYS A 314 0.21 -20.25 -12.02
CA CYS A 314 1.45 -19.56 -11.64
C CYS A 314 1.68 -19.66 -10.11
N ILE A 315 0.61 -19.48 -9.33
CA ILE A 315 0.68 -19.47 -7.88
C ILE A 315 1.04 -20.88 -7.34
N ALA A 316 0.53 -21.95 -7.95
CA ALA A 316 0.84 -23.32 -7.55
C ALA A 316 2.35 -23.59 -7.55
N CYS A 317 3.09 -23.09 -8.55
CA CYS A 317 4.55 -23.21 -8.60
C CYS A 317 5.27 -22.21 -7.68
N HIS A 318 4.84 -20.95 -7.67
CA HIS A 318 5.52 -19.87 -6.95
C HIS A 318 5.34 -19.92 -5.42
N ARG A 319 4.42 -20.75 -4.93
CA ARG A 319 4.06 -20.82 -3.50
C ARG A 319 4.43 -22.12 -2.82
N ILE A 320 5.20 -22.98 -3.49
CA ILE A 320 5.86 -24.12 -2.85
C ILE A 320 6.90 -23.60 -1.85
N THR A 321 6.77 -23.98 -0.59
CA THR A 321 7.67 -23.58 0.50
C THR A 321 8.65 -24.68 0.88
N GLU A 322 8.26 -25.94 0.71
CA GLU A 322 9.08 -27.10 1.06
C GLU A 322 8.86 -28.23 0.04
N THR A 323 9.87 -29.08 -0.15
CA THR A 323 9.82 -30.25 -1.03
C THR A 323 10.54 -31.43 -0.37
N ASP A 324 10.11 -32.65 -0.69
CA ASP A 324 10.79 -33.90 -0.34
C ASP A 324 10.87 -34.79 -1.59
N VAL A 325 11.76 -35.79 -1.57
CA VAL A 325 11.99 -36.74 -2.68
C VAL A 325 11.10 -37.98 -2.58
N LYS A 326 10.14 -38.00 -1.67
CA LYS A 326 9.26 -39.15 -1.41
C LYS A 326 8.09 -39.15 -2.38
N GLY A 327 7.77 -40.33 -2.89
CA GLY A 327 6.49 -40.61 -3.56
C GLY A 327 6.14 -39.62 -4.67
N ASN A 328 4.88 -39.19 -4.71
CA ASN A 328 4.33 -38.32 -5.75
C ASN A 328 3.84 -37.00 -5.15
N ALA A 329 4.20 -35.89 -5.81
CA ALA A 329 3.84 -34.52 -5.43
C ALA A 329 4.22 -34.15 -3.99
N SER A 330 5.36 -34.62 -3.47
CA SER A 330 5.76 -34.32 -2.09
C SER A 330 6.32 -32.91 -1.96
N TYR A 331 5.39 -31.97 -1.76
CA TYR A 331 5.69 -30.58 -1.51
C TYR A 331 4.64 -29.97 -0.57
N THR A 332 5.03 -28.90 0.12
CA THR A 332 4.10 -28.06 0.89
C THR A 332 3.99 -26.71 0.22
N MET A 333 2.78 -26.18 0.10
CA MET A 333 2.53 -24.84 -0.42
C MET A 333 1.75 -23.96 0.54
N ALA A 334 2.09 -22.66 0.56
CA ALA A 334 1.47 -21.68 1.44
C ALA A 334 0.82 -20.54 0.63
N PRO A 335 -0.44 -20.16 0.91
CA PRO A 335 -1.14 -19.14 0.12
C PRO A 335 -0.43 -17.79 0.16
N PRO A 336 -0.50 -16.99 -0.92
CA PRO A 336 -0.07 -15.60 -0.86
C PRO A 336 -1.05 -14.77 -0.04
N ASP A 337 -0.56 -13.63 0.44
CA ASP A 337 -1.41 -12.52 0.87
C ASP A 337 -1.71 -11.65 -0.36
N PHE A 338 -2.93 -11.13 -0.42
CA PHE A 338 -3.36 -10.28 -1.52
C PHE A 338 -3.09 -8.81 -1.28
N TYR A 339 -2.88 -8.08 -2.36
CA TYR A 339 -3.01 -6.63 -2.36
C TYR A 339 -4.49 -6.24 -2.18
N ALA A 340 -4.73 -5.08 -1.56
CA ALA A 340 -6.04 -4.50 -1.47
C ALA A 340 -6.61 -4.34 -2.88
N TYR A 341 -7.87 -4.76 -3.05
CA TYR A 341 -8.59 -4.75 -4.32
C TYR A 341 -8.03 -5.68 -5.42
N GLU A 342 -7.12 -6.62 -5.11
CA GLU A 342 -6.58 -7.56 -6.11
C GLU A 342 -7.65 -8.48 -6.71
N LEU A 343 -8.62 -8.90 -5.89
CA LEU A 343 -9.76 -9.72 -6.32
C LEU A 343 -10.95 -8.89 -6.83
N ASP A 344 -10.83 -7.56 -6.90
CA ASP A 344 -11.90 -6.68 -7.37
C ASP A 344 -11.97 -6.71 -8.90
N GLU A 345 -13.15 -6.97 -9.44
CA GLU A 345 -13.39 -7.04 -10.90
C GLU A 345 -13.66 -5.65 -11.51
N SER A 346 -13.86 -4.61 -10.68
CA SER A 346 -14.04 -3.24 -11.14
C SER A 346 -12.73 -2.64 -11.66
N GLN A 347 -12.83 -1.79 -12.68
CA GLN A 347 -11.68 -1.08 -13.24
C GLN A 347 -10.95 -0.23 -12.19
N SER A 348 -11.71 0.36 -11.25
CA SER A 348 -11.14 1.13 -10.14
C SER A 348 -10.35 0.27 -9.16
N GLY A 349 -10.88 -0.89 -8.77
CA GLY A 349 -10.21 -1.81 -7.85
C GLY A 349 -8.91 -2.35 -8.44
N GLN A 350 -8.96 -2.81 -9.71
CA GLN A 350 -7.77 -3.26 -10.42
C GLN A 350 -6.72 -2.15 -10.56
N TRP A 351 -7.13 -0.91 -10.82
CA TRP A 351 -6.19 0.21 -10.88
C TRP A 351 -5.50 0.45 -9.53
N ILE A 352 -6.24 0.39 -8.41
CA ILE A 352 -5.67 0.55 -7.07
C ILE A 352 -4.71 -0.60 -6.73
N SER A 353 -5.09 -1.84 -7.02
CA SER A 353 -4.22 -3.01 -6.81
C SER A 353 -2.94 -2.90 -7.64
N ASN A 354 -3.06 -2.52 -8.93
CA ASN A 354 -1.92 -2.29 -9.82
C ASN A 354 -1.02 -1.12 -9.37
N PHE A 355 -1.58 -0.10 -8.71
CA PHE A 355 -0.80 0.97 -8.11
C PHE A 355 0.00 0.47 -6.90
N LEU A 356 -0.55 -0.44 -6.10
CA LEU A 356 0.08 -0.97 -4.88
C LEU A 356 1.17 -2.01 -5.14
N ILE A 357 1.07 -2.79 -6.22
CA ILE A 357 2.01 -3.86 -6.55
C ILE A 357 3.33 -3.37 -7.18
N ARG A 358 3.37 -2.14 -7.69
CA ARG A 358 4.51 -1.54 -8.41
C ARG A 358 5.43 -0.73 -7.52
#